data_AF-A0A0S4XMH5-F1
#
_entry.id   AF-A0A0S4XMH5-F1
#
_cell.length_a   1.000
_cell.length_b   1.000
_cell.length_c   1.000
_cell.angle_alpha   90.00
_cell.angle_beta   90.00
_cell.angle_gamma   90.00
#
_symmetry.space_group_name_H-M   'P 1'
#
loop_
_entity.id
_entity.type
_entity.pdbx_description
1 polymer ?
#
loop_
_entity_poly.entity_id
_entity_poly.type
_entity_poly.pdbx_seq_one_letter_code
_entity_poly.pdbx_strand_id
1 'polypeptide(L)'
;MIMKPMTTNSLIAVFLIASSTDTTIASSIININNNQIATQVSSKQNNNFGIKYDNIYKKLDSYSRLEANWDGYGAVKPSGDIIETTKSFLDILKENKIINPKIMIAHDGTLSLFWKNKNNYLEIDFDSNNHLSFFYEIDRKVYGEDDISINKDIPKQIYDALNILRNENNTSNNMILDKKNQTTSSSYSKTA
;
A
#
# COMPACT_ATOMS: atom_id res chain seq x y z
N MET A 1 35.10 11.78 18.06
CA MET A 1 35.14 10.33 17.80
C MET A 1 34.03 10.01 16.81
N ILE A 2 34.37 9.78 15.54
CA ILE A 2 33.41 9.64 14.44
C ILE A 2 33.24 8.14 14.16
N MET A 3 32.07 7.58 14.45
CA MET A 3 31.74 6.20 14.09
C MET A 3 31.28 6.15 12.64
N LYS A 4 31.99 5.36 11.82
CA LYS A 4 31.53 4.95 10.48
C LYS A 4 30.51 3.81 10.63
N PRO A 5 29.45 3.73 9.81
CA PRO A 5 28.63 2.54 9.71
C PRO A 5 29.38 1.44 8.94
N MET A 6 29.46 0.28 9.57
CA MET A 6 30.04 -0.96 9.05
C MET A 6 28.95 -1.68 8.24
N THR A 7 29.11 -1.77 6.93
CA THR A 7 28.21 -2.51 6.04
C THR A 7 28.50 -4.00 6.12
N THR A 8 27.64 -4.77 6.79
CA THR A 8 27.66 -6.24 6.74
C THR A 8 26.84 -6.72 5.55
N ASN A 9 27.52 -7.04 4.45
CA ASN A 9 26.94 -7.89 3.41
C ASN A 9 26.88 -9.33 3.94
N SER A 10 25.68 -9.91 3.94
CA SER A 10 25.46 -11.31 4.29
C SER A 10 26.08 -12.22 3.22
N LEU A 11 27.05 -13.06 3.62
CA LEU A 11 27.66 -14.08 2.78
C LEU A 11 26.70 -15.26 2.64
N ILE A 12 26.17 -15.48 1.42
CA ILE A 12 25.55 -16.75 1.06
C ILE A 12 26.67 -17.72 0.74
N ALA A 13 26.95 -18.66 1.64
CA ALA A 13 27.85 -19.77 1.36
C ALA A 13 27.09 -20.84 0.56
N VAL A 14 27.45 -21.03 -0.71
CA VAL A 14 26.99 -22.16 -1.53
C VAL A 14 28.10 -23.19 -1.59
N PHE A 15 27.86 -24.37 -1.02
CA PHE A 15 28.73 -25.53 -1.17
C PHE A 15 28.53 -26.12 -2.57
N LEU A 16 29.59 -26.12 -3.40
CA LEU A 16 29.64 -26.83 -4.67
C LEU A 16 30.54 -28.07 -4.51
N ILE A 17 29.95 -29.26 -4.56
CA ILE A 17 30.68 -30.48 -4.86
C ILE A 17 30.54 -30.70 -6.37
N ALA A 18 31.62 -30.52 -7.13
CA ALA A 18 31.72 -31.00 -8.50
C ALA A 18 33.17 -31.42 -8.78
N SER A 19 33.41 -32.72 -8.65
CA SER A 19 34.57 -33.36 -9.27
C SER A 19 34.29 -33.52 -10.76
N SER A 20 35.35 -33.37 -11.56
CA SER A 20 35.44 -33.58 -13.02
C SER A 20 35.22 -32.34 -13.89
N THR A 21 36.18 -32.19 -14.80
CA THR A 21 36.53 -31.05 -15.65
C THR A 21 35.54 -30.85 -16.78
N ASP A 22 34.67 -29.83 -16.67
CA ASP A 22 34.15 -29.11 -17.85
C ASP A 22 33.64 -27.72 -17.46
N THR A 23 34.52 -26.71 -17.56
CA THR A 23 34.24 -25.31 -17.21
C THR A 23 33.11 -24.69 -18.03
N THR A 24 32.77 -25.29 -19.17
CA THR A 24 31.73 -24.85 -20.10
C THR A 24 30.33 -25.19 -19.58
N ILE A 25 30.19 -26.35 -18.93
CA ILE A 25 28.92 -26.81 -18.37
C ILE A 25 28.60 -26.04 -17.08
N ALA A 26 29.61 -25.77 -16.24
CA ALA A 26 29.45 -25.00 -15.01
C ALA A 26 28.90 -23.59 -15.27
N SER A 27 29.42 -22.90 -16.29
CA SER A 27 28.98 -21.55 -16.69
C SER A 27 27.53 -21.54 -17.20
N SER A 28 27.13 -22.61 -17.89
CA SER A 28 25.78 -22.78 -18.44
C SER A 28 24.76 -23.05 -17.32
N ILE A 29 25.12 -23.87 -16.33
CA ILE A 29 24.27 -24.19 -15.17
C ILE A 29 24.08 -22.95 -14.27
N ILE A 30 25.13 -22.13 -14.09
CA ILE A 30 25.05 -20.87 -13.31
C ILE A 30 24.11 -19.86 -13.99
N ASN A 31 24.20 -19.72 -15.32
CA ASN A 31 23.34 -18.78 -16.06
C ASN A 31 21.86 -19.22 -16.13
N ILE A 32 21.59 -20.51 -16.23
CA ILE A 32 20.22 -21.03 -16.24
C ILE A 32 19.56 -20.80 -14.87
N ASN A 33 20.28 -21.03 -13.77
CA ASN A 33 19.75 -20.79 -12.43
C ASN A 33 19.52 -19.30 -12.14
N ASN A 34 20.41 -18.40 -12.59
CA ASN A 34 20.22 -16.97 -12.39
C ASN A 34 19.02 -16.42 -13.19
N ASN A 35 18.81 -16.89 -14.42
CA ASN A 35 17.65 -16.46 -15.21
C ASN A 35 16.34 -17.06 -14.69
N GLN A 36 16.33 -18.31 -14.23
CA GLN A 36 15.12 -18.88 -13.62
C GLN A 36 14.80 -18.27 -12.26
N ILE A 37 15.81 -17.95 -11.44
CA ILE A 37 15.61 -17.20 -10.19
C ILE A 37 15.17 -15.77 -10.48
N ALA A 38 15.77 -15.06 -11.44
CA ALA A 38 15.31 -13.72 -11.83
C ALA A 38 13.86 -13.75 -12.34
N THR A 39 13.47 -14.77 -13.10
CA THR A 39 12.08 -14.92 -13.60
C THR A 39 11.11 -15.35 -12.50
N GLN A 40 11.53 -16.17 -11.54
CA GLN A 40 10.70 -16.57 -10.39
C GLN A 40 10.62 -15.47 -9.30
N VAL A 41 11.66 -14.66 -9.13
CA VAL A 41 11.68 -13.50 -8.23
C VAL A 41 10.88 -12.34 -8.85
N SER A 42 10.96 -12.15 -10.18
CA SER A 42 10.12 -11.16 -10.88
C SER A 42 8.65 -11.54 -10.92
N SER A 43 8.31 -12.83 -10.99
CA SER A 43 6.90 -13.30 -10.97
C SER A 43 6.29 -13.37 -9.57
N LYS A 44 7.09 -13.45 -8.49
CA LYS A 44 6.61 -13.33 -7.10
C LYS A 44 6.63 -11.91 -6.54
N GLN A 45 7.25 -10.96 -7.23
CA GLN A 45 7.15 -9.51 -6.98
C GLN A 45 6.34 -8.78 -8.06
N ASN A 46 5.35 -9.45 -8.67
CA ASN A 46 4.27 -8.74 -9.37
C ASN A 46 3.37 -8.08 -8.33
N ASN A 47 3.86 -6.91 -7.91
CA ASN A 47 3.23 -6.00 -7.00
C ASN A 47 1.82 -5.68 -7.52
N ASN A 48 0.83 -6.13 -6.77
CA ASN A 48 -0.62 -5.94 -6.89
C ASN A 48 -1.05 -4.45 -6.86
N PHE A 49 -0.40 -3.54 -7.59
CA PHE A 49 -0.77 -2.13 -7.69
C PHE A 49 -1.76 -1.87 -8.83
N GLY A 50 -1.75 -2.69 -9.89
CA GLY A 50 -2.61 -2.50 -11.06
C GLY A 50 -4.10 -2.84 -10.86
N ILE A 51 -4.45 -3.69 -9.88
CA ILE A 51 -5.81 -4.24 -9.71
C ILE A 51 -6.63 -3.51 -8.60
N LYS A 52 -6.24 -2.31 -8.16
CA LYS A 52 -6.77 -1.73 -6.90
C LYS A 52 -7.68 -0.50 -6.98
N TYR A 53 -7.66 0.27 -8.08
CA TYR A 53 -8.53 1.46 -8.23
C TYR A 53 -9.83 1.19 -8.98
N ASP A 54 -9.85 0.25 -9.93
CA ASP A 54 -11.05 -0.06 -10.73
C ASP A 54 -12.25 -0.45 -9.88
N ASN A 55 -12.02 -1.17 -8.78
CA ASN A 55 -13.08 -1.52 -7.84
C ASN A 55 -13.63 -0.30 -7.08
N ILE A 56 -12.80 0.72 -6.85
CA ILE A 56 -13.21 1.97 -6.22
C ILE A 56 -14.08 2.75 -7.21
N TYR A 57 -13.66 2.88 -8.47
CA TYR A 57 -14.49 3.54 -9.50
C TYR A 57 -15.83 2.82 -9.70
N LYS A 58 -15.85 1.47 -9.73
CA LYS A 58 -17.11 0.70 -9.80
C LYS A 58 -18.02 0.97 -8.60
N LYS A 59 -17.45 1.09 -7.40
CA LYS A 59 -18.21 1.40 -6.18
C LYS A 59 -18.74 2.83 -6.21
N LEU A 60 -17.94 3.78 -6.67
CA LEU A 60 -18.33 5.17 -6.87
C LEU A 60 -19.47 5.30 -7.90
N ASP A 61 -19.38 4.57 -9.01
CA ASP A 61 -20.46 4.48 -9.99
C ASP A 61 -21.72 3.80 -9.42
N SER A 62 -21.57 2.87 -8.47
CA SER A 62 -22.74 2.32 -7.77
C SER A 62 -23.41 3.34 -6.86
N TYR A 63 -22.61 4.20 -6.21
CA TYR A 63 -23.12 5.27 -5.35
C TYR A 63 -23.85 6.37 -6.14
N SER A 64 -23.38 6.73 -7.33
CA SER A 64 -24.07 7.70 -8.18
C SER A 64 -25.45 7.24 -8.66
N ARG A 65 -25.73 5.93 -8.59
CA ARG A 65 -27.02 5.32 -8.94
C ARG A 65 -27.90 5.00 -7.73
N LEU A 66 -27.53 5.44 -6.53
CA LEU A 66 -28.39 5.25 -5.36
C LEU A 66 -29.68 6.05 -5.53
N GLU A 67 -30.78 5.42 -5.14
CA GLU A 67 -32.05 6.10 -4.97
C GLU A 67 -32.02 6.99 -3.72
N ALA A 68 -32.95 7.94 -3.63
CA ALA A 68 -33.18 8.65 -2.38
C ALA A 68 -33.61 7.66 -1.29
N ASN A 69 -33.22 7.91 -0.04
CA ASN A 69 -33.50 7.05 1.10
C ASN A 69 -32.92 5.62 0.94
N TRP A 70 -31.71 5.50 0.39
CA TRP A 70 -31.09 4.20 0.10
C TRP A 70 -30.79 3.35 1.34
N ASP A 71 -30.71 3.97 2.52
CA ASP A 71 -30.51 3.29 3.80
C ASP A 71 -31.82 3.00 4.57
N GLY A 72 -32.96 3.51 4.10
CA GLY A 72 -34.26 3.41 4.77
C GLY A 72 -34.46 4.40 5.92
N TYR A 73 -33.51 5.29 6.20
CA TYR A 73 -33.55 6.26 7.30
C TYR A 73 -33.50 7.72 6.85
N GLY A 74 -33.69 7.98 5.55
CA GLY A 74 -33.72 9.30 4.94
C GLY A 74 -32.45 9.67 4.20
N ALA A 75 -31.54 8.72 3.92
CA ALA A 75 -30.26 9.06 3.34
C ALA A 75 -30.36 9.77 1.99
N VAL A 76 -29.46 10.72 1.81
CA VAL A 76 -29.27 11.49 0.60
C VAL A 76 -28.27 10.77 -0.28
N LYS A 77 -28.55 10.74 -1.58
CA LYS A 77 -27.60 10.23 -2.58
C LYS A 77 -26.51 11.29 -2.83
N PRO A 78 -25.27 10.89 -3.17
CA PRO A 78 -24.21 11.85 -3.42
C PRO A 78 -24.53 12.68 -4.68
N SER A 79 -24.15 13.95 -4.68
CA SER A 79 -24.34 14.83 -5.85
C SER A 79 -23.38 14.45 -6.98
N GLY A 80 -23.71 14.86 -8.21
CA GLY A 80 -22.83 14.66 -9.37
C GLY A 80 -21.46 15.30 -9.16
N ASP A 81 -21.43 16.53 -8.64
CA ASP A 81 -20.21 17.29 -8.38
C ASP A 81 -19.30 16.60 -7.35
N ILE A 82 -19.87 16.02 -6.29
CA ILE A 82 -19.10 15.25 -5.29
C ILE A 82 -18.52 13.98 -5.93
N ILE A 83 -19.30 13.28 -6.77
CA ILE A 83 -18.82 12.11 -7.52
C ILE A 83 -17.63 12.48 -8.42
N GLU A 84 -17.75 13.57 -9.18
CA GLU A 84 -16.71 14.05 -10.10
C GLU A 84 -15.45 14.49 -9.33
N THR A 85 -15.63 15.27 -8.27
CA THR A 85 -14.54 15.70 -7.38
C THR A 85 -13.78 14.51 -6.81
N THR A 86 -14.51 13.50 -6.32
CA THR A 86 -13.93 12.25 -5.82
C THR A 86 -13.13 11.51 -6.90
N LYS A 87 -13.66 11.43 -8.14
CA LYS A 87 -12.97 10.80 -9.28
C LYS A 87 -11.67 11.52 -9.59
N SER A 88 -11.70 12.84 -9.69
CA SER A 88 -10.51 13.65 -9.97
C SER A 88 -9.44 13.46 -8.91
N PHE A 89 -9.81 13.41 -7.63
CA PHE A 89 -8.82 13.14 -6.57
C PHE A 89 -8.28 11.70 -6.62
N LEU A 90 -9.11 10.70 -6.94
CA LEU A 90 -8.65 9.32 -7.16
C LEU A 90 -7.64 9.23 -8.31
N ASP A 91 -7.83 10.00 -9.38
CA ASP A 91 -6.88 10.06 -10.50
C ASP A 91 -5.52 10.62 -10.03
N ILE A 92 -5.52 11.71 -9.25
CA ILE A 92 -4.30 12.27 -8.65
C ILE A 92 -3.58 11.23 -7.79
N LEU A 93 -4.31 10.52 -6.93
CA LEU A 93 -3.74 9.47 -6.07
C LEU A 93 -3.16 8.31 -6.90
N LYS A 94 -3.84 7.91 -7.98
CA LYS A 94 -3.43 6.84 -8.88
C LYS A 94 -2.16 7.22 -9.64
N GLU A 95 -2.08 8.44 -10.18
CA GLU A 95 -0.91 8.98 -10.87
C GLU A 95 0.31 9.05 -9.94
N ASN A 96 0.10 9.43 -8.69
CA ASN A 96 1.12 9.46 -7.64
C ASN A 96 1.44 8.09 -7.02
N LYS A 97 0.86 7.00 -7.56
CA LYS A 97 1.07 5.62 -7.10
C LYS A 97 0.77 5.42 -5.60
N ILE A 98 -0.20 6.17 -5.07
CA ILE A 98 -0.65 6.03 -3.69
C ILE A 98 -1.44 4.73 -3.54
N ILE A 99 -1.24 4.06 -2.39
CA ILE A 99 -2.02 2.87 -2.03
C ILE A 99 -3.51 3.19 -2.05
N ASN A 100 -4.31 2.25 -2.56
CA ASN A 100 -5.72 2.50 -2.77
C ASN A 100 -6.47 2.75 -1.44
N PRO A 101 -7.32 3.79 -1.39
CA PRO A 101 -8.18 4.02 -0.24
C PRO A 101 -9.29 2.96 -0.13
N LYS A 102 -9.96 2.95 1.02
CA LYS A 102 -11.35 2.49 1.11
C LYS A 102 -12.27 3.67 0.87
N ILE A 103 -13.43 3.41 0.29
CA ILE A 103 -14.45 4.43 0.03
C ILE A 103 -15.75 4.14 0.78
N MET A 104 -16.34 5.17 1.37
CA MET A 104 -17.64 5.15 2.02
C MET A 104 -18.50 6.33 1.61
N ILE A 105 -19.80 6.20 1.87
CA ILE A 105 -20.81 7.23 1.69
C ILE A 105 -21.50 7.42 3.03
N ALA A 106 -21.69 8.68 3.43
CA ALA A 106 -22.42 9.06 4.63
C ALA A 106 -23.91 9.26 4.34
N HIS A 107 -24.70 9.34 5.41
CA HIS A 107 -26.15 9.49 5.34
C HIS A 107 -26.59 10.77 4.59
N ASP A 108 -25.80 11.84 4.67
CA ASP A 108 -26.04 13.12 4.01
C ASP A 108 -25.56 13.17 2.55
N GLY A 109 -25.04 12.06 2.02
CA GLY A 109 -24.52 11.98 0.66
C GLY A 109 -23.04 12.38 0.53
N THR A 110 -22.37 12.70 1.64
CA THR A 110 -20.92 12.97 1.64
C THR A 110 -20.16 11.69 1.25
N LEU A 111 -19.11 11.85 0.45
CA LEU A 111 -18.20 10.76 0.09
C LEU A 111 -16.86 10.93 0.76
N SER A 112 -16.35 9.82 1.29
CA SER A 112 -15.11 9.80 2.04
C SER A 112 -14.18 8.73 1.52
N LEU A 113 -12.90 9.10 1.39
CA LEU A 113 -11.80 8.16 1.20
C LEU A 113 -11.02 8.05 2.50
N PHE A 114 -10.72 6.82 2.90
CA PHE A 114 -9.97 6.62 4.12
C PHE A 114 -8.91 5.52 4.01
N TRP A 115 -7.87 5.72 4.81
CA TRP A 115 -6.78 4.79 5.04
C TRP A 115 -6.67 4.56 6.53
N LYS A 116 -6.42 3.31 6.91
CA LYS A 116 -6.18 2.99 8.31
C LYS A 116 -5.24 1.82 8.45
N ASN A 117 -4.45 1.85 9.50
CA ASN A 117 -3.72 0.71 10.00
C ASN A 117 -4.04 0.52 11.49
N LYS A 118 -3.16 -0.11 12.26
CA LYS A 118 -3.41 -0.38 13.69
C LYS A 118 -3.45 0.89 14.55
N ASN A 119 -2.62 1.88 14.23
CA ASN A 119 -2.36 3.04 15.09
C ASN A 119 -2.74 4.37 14.45
N ASN A 120 -2.96 4.36 13.13
CA ASN A 120 -3.08 5.56 12.33
C ASN A 120 -4.34 5.52 11.45
N TYR A 121 -4.91 6.69 11.22
CA TYR A 121 -6.11 6.91 10.43
C TYR A 121 -5.96 8.18 9.58
N LEU A 122 -6.49 8.16 8.36
CA LEU A 122 -6.65 9.34 7.51
C LEU A 122 -7.99 9.20 6.82
N GLU A 123 -8.78 10.27 6.84
CA GLU A 123 -10.04 10.41 6.12
C GLU A 123 -10.04 11.74 5.37
N ILE A 124 -10.61 11.69 4.17
CA ILE A 124 -10.76 12.81 3.26
C ILE A 124 -12.21 12.80 2.81
N ASP A 125 -12.93 13.86 3.15
CA ASP A 125 -14.30 14.11 2.74
C ASP A 125 -14.32 15.06 1.56
N PHE A 126 -15.23 14.82 0.62
CA PHE A 126 -15.38 15.65 -0.57
C PHE A 126 -16.63 16.50 -0.53
N ASP A 127 -16.42 17.77 -0.83
CA ASP A 127 -17.46 18.75 -0.94
C ASP A 127 -17.71 19.13 -2.41
N SER A 128 -18.79 19.86 -2.64
CA SER A 128 -19.03 20.49 -3.94
C SER A 128 -17.91 21.47 -4.32
N ASN A 129 -17.84 21.85 -5.60
CA ASN A 129 -16.87 22.83 -6.11
C ASN A 129 -15.40 22.40 -6.03
N ASN A 130 -15.11 21.10 -6.10
CA ASN A 130 -13.73 20.60 -6.13
C ASN A 130 -12.92 20.97 -4.86
N HIS A 131 -13.57 20.92 -3.70
CA HIS A 131 -12.95 21.07 -2.39
C HIS A 131 -12.96 19.73 -1.65
N LEU A 132 -12.02 19.58 -0.72
CA LEU A 132 -11.99 18.51 0.24
C LEU A 132 -11.75 19.06 1.63
N SER A 133 -12.18 18.29 2.61
CA SER A 133 -11.81 18.42 4.02
C SER A 133 -11.10 17.14 4.43
N PHE A 134 -10.16 17.20 5.36
CA PHE A 134 -9.48 15.99 5.83
C PHE A 134 -9.20 16.05 7.31
N PHE A 135 -9.13 14.86 7.91
CA PHE A 135 -8.48 14.70 9.19
C PHE A 135 -7.67 13.42 9.24
N TYR A 136 -6.65 13.41 10.09
CA TYR A 136 -5.86 12.22 10.35
C TYR A 136 -5.46 12.13 11.81
N GLU A 137 -5.34 10.88 12.26
CA GLU A 137 -4.77 10.52 13.55
C GLU A 137 -3.46 9.79 13.31
N ILE A 138 -2.34 10.36 13.78
CA ILE A 138 -1.03 9.70 13.80
C ILE A 138 -0.54 9.67 15.24
N ASP A 139 -0.21 8.48 15.76
CA ASP A 139 0.29 8.30 17.14
C ASP A 139 -0.59 9.01 18.19
N ARG A 140 -1.92 8.89 18.06
CA ARG A 140 -2.94 9.51 18.93
C ARG A 140 -3.00 11.04 18.88
N LYS A 141 -2.39 11.66 17.88
CA LYS A 141 -2.51 13.09 17.61
C LYS A 141 -3.40 13.30 16.40
N VAL A 142 -4.42 14.13 16.58
CA VAL A 142 -5.39 14.47 15.55
C VAL A 142 -5.02 15.80 14.90
N TYR A 143 -5.11 15.84 13.59
CA TYR A 143 -4.92 17.01 12.76
C TYR A 143 -6.03 17.03 11.70
N GLY A 144 -6.40 18.21 11.22
CA GLY A 144 -7.37 18.34 10.15
C GLY A 144 -7.42 19.76 9.61
N GLU A 145 -7.86 19.88 8.37
CA GLU A 145 -8.12 21.14 7.69
C GLU A 145 -9.33 20.96 6.77
N ASP A 146 -10.13 22.02 6.65
CA ASP A 146 -11.37 22.05 5.88
C ASP A 146 -11.23 22.98 4.67
N ASP A 147 -12.13 22.84 3.70
CA ASP A 147 -12.24 23.72 2.52
C ASP A 147 -10.94 23.85 1.70
N ILE A 148 -10.22 22.74 1.53
CA ILE A 148 -9.00 22.69 0.72
C ILE A 148 -9.38 22.51 -0.74
N SER A 149 -9.06 23.50 -1.58
CA SER A 149 -9.25 23.37 -3.03
C SER A 149 -8.33 22.29 -3.62
N ILE A 150 -8.92 21.36 -4.36
CA ILE A 150 -8.18 20.32 -5.07
C ILE A 150 -7.51 20.95 -6.29
N ASN A 151 -6.19 20.81 -6.35
CA ASN A 151 -5.38 21.18 -7.51
C ASN A 151 -4.79 19.92 -8.15
N LYS A 152 -3.73 20.04 -8.95
CA LYS A 152 -3.12 18.87 -9.64
C LYS A 152 -2.26 17.98 -8.73
N ASP A 153 -2.01 18.40 -7.50
CA ASP A 153 -1.13 17.74 -6.55
C ASP A 153 -1.88 17.34 -5.27
N ILE A 154 -1.33 16.36 -4.56
CA ILE A 154 -1.84 15.96 -3.24
C ILE A 154 -1.39 17.02 -2.22
N PRO A 155 -2.30 17.59 -1.41
CA PRO A 155 -1.92 18.49 -0.31
C PRO A 155 -0.83 17.88 0.57
N LYS A 156 0.17 18.69 0.95
CA LYS A 156 1.38 18.21 1.63
C LYS A 156 1.06 17.42 2.91
N GLN A 157 0.11 17.91 3.71
CA GLN A 157 -0.32 17.28 4.96
C GLN A 157 -0.88 15.86 4.71
N ILE A 158 -1.71 15.72 3.68
CA ILE A 158 -2.28 14.43 3.25
C ILE A 158 -1.16 13.50 2.77
N TYR A 159 -0.23 14.00 1.95
CA TYR A 159 0.89 13.22 1.44
C TYR A 159 1.81 12.70 2.56
N ASP A 160 2.11 13.55 3.55
CA ASP A 160 2.91 13.17 4.71
C ASP A 160 2.22 12.10 5.55
N ALA A 161 0.91 12.25 5.82
CA ALA A 161 0.11 11.26 6.55
C ALA A 161 0.07 9.91 5.81
N LEU A 162 -0.13 9.91 4.49
CA LEU A 162 -0.12 8.70 3.65
C LEU A 162 1.23 7.97 3.71
N ASN A 163 2.35 8.70 3.76
CA ASN A 163 3.67 8.10 3.86
C ASN A 163 3.88 7.39 5.21
N ILE A 164 3.38 7.96 6.31
CA ILE A 164 3.44 7.33 7.64
C ILE A 164 2.61 6.05 7.65
N LEU A 165 1.36 6.13 7.16
CA LEU A 165 0.45 4.99 7.02
C LEU A 165 1.06 3.85 6.19
N ARG A 166 1.80 4.19 5.12
CA ARG A 166 2.49 3.21 4.26
C ARG A 166 3.66 2.54 4.98
N ASN A 167 4.47 3.29 5.70
CA ASN A 167 5.71 2.78 6.29
C ASN A 167 5.48 1.78 7.43
N GLU A 168 4.45 1.98 8.25
CA GLU A 168 4.12 1.00 9.30
C GLU A 168 3.65 -0.35 8.76
N ASN A 169 2.99 -0.35 7.60
CA ASN A 169 2.61 -1.59 6.93
C ASN A 169 3.85 -2.38 6.48
N ASN A 170 4.91 -1.69 6.05
CA ASN A 170 6.16 -2.34 5.64
C ASN A 170 6.94 -2.90 6.85
N THR A 171 7.02 -2.15 7.95
CA THR A 171 7.69 -2.61 9.18
C THR A 171 6.98 -3.81 9.80
N SER A 172 5.65 -3.82 9.82
CA SER A 172 4.85 -4.94 10.34
C SER A 172 5.04 -6.21 9.51
N ASN A 173 5.13 -6.09 8.18
CA ASN A 173 5.37 -7.23 7.29
C ASN A 173 6.77 -7.83 7.48
N ASN A 174 7.79 -6.99 7.66
CA ASN A 174 9.16 -7.46 7.91
C ASN A 174 9.29 -8.20 9.25
N MET A 175 8.64 -7.72 10.33
CA MET A 175 8.66 -8.42 11.62
C MET A 175 7.97 -9.79 11.59
N ILE A 176 6.95 -9.99 10.74
CA ILE A 176 6.27 -11.28 10.58
C ILE A 176 7.16 -12.28 9.81
N LEU A 177 7.91 -11.81 8.82
CA LEU A 177 8.88 -12.62 8.07
C LEU A 177 10.03 -13.10 8.97
N ASP A 178 10.57 -12.22 9.81
CA ASP A 178 11.64 -12.58 10.76
C ASP A 178 11.20 -13.64 11.77
N LYS A 179 9.96 -13.57 12.26
CA LYS A 179 9.40 -14.58 13.17
C LYS A 179 9.20 -15.95 12.52
N LYS A 180 8.93 -16.01 11.21
CA LYS A 180 8.80 -17.28 10.48
C LYS A 180 10.16 -17.92 10.16
N ASN A 181 11.22 -17.11 10.04
CA ASN A 181 12.57 -17.62 9.80
C ASN A 181 13.29 -18.06 11.09
N GLN A 182 12.79 -17.68 12.27
CA GLN A 182 13.30 -18.17 13.56
C GLN A 182 12.68 -19.51 13.99
N THR A 183 11.49 -19.89 13.48
CA THR A 183 10.82 -21.14 13.86
C THR A 183 11.25 -22.37 13.05
N THR A 184 12.08 -22.22 12.01
CA THR A 184 12.55 -23.34 11.17
C THR A 184 13.99 -23.81 11.48
N SER A 185 14.67 -23.22 12.47
CA SER A 185 16.07 -23.54 12.80
C SER A 185 16.29 -24.25 14.15
N SER A 186 15.23 -24.74 14.81
CA SER A 186 15.34 -25.49 16.07
C SER A 186 14.79 -26.91 15.97
N SER A 187 15.55 -27.80 15.36
CA SER A 187 15.51 -29.24 15.68
C SER A 187 16.72 -29.91 15.07
N TYR A 188 17.70 -30.29 15.90
CA TYR A 188 18.46 -31.54 15.91
C TYR A 188 19.80 -31.36 16.64
N SER A 189 19.82 -31.67 17.94
CA SER A 189 20.93 -32.38 18.59
C SER A 189 20.45 -33.01 19.89
N LYS A 190 20.16 -34.31 19.83
CA LYS A 190 20.19 -35.19 21.00
C LYS A 190 20.90 -36.48 20.59
N THR A 191 22.16 -36.56 20.96
CA THR A 191 22.94 -37.79 21.08
C THR A 191 23.20 -38.00 22.56
N ALA A 192 22.70 -39.10 23.11
CA ALA A 192 23.29 -39.91 24.16
C ALA A 192 22.51 -41.23 24.20
#